data_AF-A0A7C7DTS0-F1
#
_entry.id   AF-A0A7C7DTS0-F1
#
_cell.length_a   1.000
_cell.length_b   1.000
_cell.length_c   1.000
_cell.angle_alpha   90.00
_cell.angle_beta   90.00
_cell.angle_gamma   90.00
#
_symmetry.space_group_name_H-M   'P 1'
#
loop_
_entity.id
_entity.type
_entity.pdbx_description
1 polymer ?
#
loop_
_entity_poly.entity_id
_entity_poly.type
_entity_poly.pdbx_seq_one_letter_code
_entity_poly.pdbx_strand_id
1 'polypeptide(L)'
;MDKLRHWFSRAWLVLMVAGVVILLDQWTKTWVRQTIPDYTAMAPIPALGEYFVFEHVHNYGAAFGMFQGQGNFFIIVAVVV
;
A
#
# COMPACT_ATOMS: atom_id res chain seq x y z
N MET A 1 -24.74 15.32 -18.52
CA MET A 1 -24.53 15.24 -17.05
C MET A 1 -25.09 13.95 -16.46
N ASP A 2 -26.20 13.42 -16.97
CA ASP A 2 -26.84 12.21 -16.41
C ASP A 2 -26.04 10.92 -16.56
N LYS A 3 -25.29 10.75 -17.65
CA LYS A 3 -24.43 9.58 -17.89
C LYS A 3 -23.30 9.46 -16.87
N LEU A 4 -22.69 10.60 -16.51
CA LEU A 4 -21.61 10.66 -15.51
C LEU A 4 -22.16 10.36 -14.11
N ARG A 5 -23.31 10.95 -13.77
CA ARG A 5 -24.00 10.70 -12.49
C ARG A 5 -24.41 9.23 -12.34
N HIS A 6 -24.89 8.60 -13.41
CA HIS A 6 -25.22 7.17 -13.44
C HIS A 6 -24.00 6.26 -13.32
N TRP A 7 -22.87 6.65 -13.92
CA TRP A 7 -21.63 5.89 -13.75
C TRP A 7 -21.15 5.96 -12.31
N PHE A 8 -21.10 7.16 -11.72
CA PHE A 8 -20.73 7.34 -10.31
C PHE A 8 -21.68 6.61 -9.37
N SER A 9 -23.00 6.65 -9.61
CA SER A 9 -23.96 5.92 -8.76
C SER A 9 -23.82 4.39 -8.85
N ARG A 10 -23.14 3.87 -9.88
CA ARG A 10 -22.80 2.43 -9.97
C ARG A 10 -21.42 2.13 -9.39
N ALA A 11 -20.47 3.05 -9.53
CA ALA A 11 -19.09 2.89 -9.11
C ALA A 11 -18.82 3.34 -7.66
N TRP A 12 -19.76 4.04 -7.00
CA TRP A 12 -19.51 4.71 -5.72
C TRP A 12 -18.96 3.78 -4.63
N LEU A 13 -19.45 2.55 -4.55
CA LEU A 13 -19.00 1.58 -3.56
C LEU A 13 -17.54 1.18 -3.82
N VAL A 14 -17.18 0.95 -5.08
CA VAL A 14 -15.80 0.61 -5.48
C VAL A 14 -14.87 1.79 -5.19
N LEU A 15 -15.27 3.01 -5.53
CA LEU A 15 -14.48 4.22 -5.26
C LEU A 15 -14.32 4.46 -3.76
N MET A 16 -15.35 4.20 -2.97
CA MET A 16 -15.29 4.33 -1.51
C MET A 16 -14.32 3.30 -0.91
N VAL A 17 -14.43 2.03 -1.31
CA VAL A 17 -13.49 0.99 -0.86
C VAL A 17 -12.07 1.30 -1.29
N ALA A 18 -11.84 1.70 -2.54
CA ALA A 18 -10.53 2.10 -3.02
C ALA A 18 -9.96 3.27 -2.20
N GLY A 19 -10.78 4.28 -1.90
CA GLY A 19 -10.41 5.40 -1.05
C GLY A 19 -10.00 4.95 0.36
N VAL A 20 -10.79 4.08 1.00
CA VAL A 20 -10.47 3.53 2.32
C VAL A 20 -9.17 2.72 2.29
N VAL A 21 -8.97 1.86 1.29
CA VAL A 21 -7.76 1.05 1.15
C VAL A 21 -6.53 1.94 0.99
N ILE A 22 -6.57 2.95 0.12
CA ILE A 22 -5.46 3.89 -0.08
C ILE A 22 -5.17 4.68 1.20
N LEU A 23 -6.20 5.15 1.90
CA LEU A 23 -6.04 5.87 3.16
C LEU A 23 -5.37 5.00 4.23
N LEU A 24 -5.82 3.76 4.40
CA LEU A 24 -5.26 2.81 5.35
C LEU A 24 -3.82 2.43 4.99
N ASP A 25 -3.54 2.17 3.72
CA ASP A 25 -2.18 1.86 3.23
C ASP A 25 -1.19 2.99 3.53
N GLN A 26 -1.56 4.23 3.19
CA GLN A 26 -0.69 5.39 3.43
C GLN A 26 -0.53 5.72 4.92
N TRP A 27 -1.61 5.56 5.70
CA TRP A 27 -1.56 5.78 7.15
C TRP A 27 -0.67 4.76 7.85
N THR A 28 -0.86 3.47 7.59
CA THR A 28 -0.06 2.39 8.18
C THR A 28 1.41 2.51 7.81
N LYS A 29 1.75 2.79 6.55
CA LYS A 29 3.14 3.05 6.13
C LYS A 29 3.76 4.24 6.86
N THR A 30 2.98 5.30 7.08
CA THR A 30 3.46 6.49 7.80
C THR A 30 3.72 6.17 9.26
N TRP A 31 2.82 5.43 9.91
CA TRP A 31 3.00 4.97 11.28
C TRP A 31 4.26 4.12 11.45
N VAL A 32 4.51 3.15 10.56
CA VAL A 32 5.73 2.32 10.56
C VAL A 32 6.98 3.20 10.48
N ARG A 33 7.05 4.11 9.49
CA ARG A 33 8.21 5.01 9.32
C ARG A 33 8.48 5.92 10.52
N GLN A 34 7.46 6.27 11.29
CA GLN A 34 7.58 7.15 12.45
C GLN A 34 7.92 6.40 13.74
N THR A 35 7.60 5.10 13.82
CA THR A 35 7.59 4.36 15.09
C THR A 35 8.61 3.22 15.13
N ILE A 36 8.95 2.63 13.97
CA ILE A 36 9.85 1.48 13.88
C ILE A 36 11.13 1.93 13.16
N PRO A 37 12.32 1.83 13.79
CA PRO A 37 13.60 2.12 13.13
C PRO A 37 13.82 1.27 11.87
N ASP A 38 14.54 1.81 10.89
CA ASP A 38 14.87 1.10 9.66
C ASP A 38 15.50 -0.28 9.93
N TYR A 39 15.01 -1.30 9.23
CA TYR A 39 15.46 -2.69 9.29
C TYR A 39 15.34 -3.32 10.69
N THR A 40 14.37 -2.85 11.47
CA THR A 40 13.99 -3.45 12.75
C THR A 40 12.53 -3.89 12.73
N ALA A 41 12.15 -4.68 13.73
CA ALA A 41 10.81 -5.22 13.86
C ALA A 41 10.20 -4.93 15.24
N MET A 42 8.88 -4.83 15.28
CA MET A 42 8.06 -4.73 16.48
C MET A 42 6.99 -5.83 16.45
N ALA A 43 6.85 -6.56 17.57
CA ALA A 43 5.76 -7.50 17.79
C ALA A 43 4.67 -6.86 18.67
N PRO A 44 3.62 -6.25 18.07
CA PRO A 44 2.57 -5.56 18.83
C PRO A 44 1.73 -6.51 19.68
N ILE A 45 1.65 -7.78 19.27
CA ILE A 45 0.96 -8.87 19.96
C ILE A 45 2.04 -9.89 20.32
N PRO A 46 2.61 -9.84 21.54
CA PRO A 46 3.75 -10.68 21.91
C PRO A 46 3.50 -12.17 21.71
N ALA A 47 2.27 -12.63 21.97
CA ALA A 47 1.87 -14.03 21.78
C ALA A 47 1.96 -14.52 20.32
N LEU A 48 2.01 -13.61 19.34
CA LEU A 48 2.16 -13.92 17.92
C LEU A 48 3.57 -13.61 17.39
N GLY A 49 4.51 -13.17 18.23
CA GLY A 49 5.79 -12.62 17.79
C GLY A 49 6.67 -13.56 16.96
N GLU A 50 6.47 -14.88 17.07
CA GLU A 50 7.16 -15.87 16.22
C GLU A 50 6.57 -15.99 14.81
N TYR A 51 5.33 -15.55 14.61
CA TYR A 51 4.58 -15.70 13.35
C TYR A 51 4.25 -14.36 12.69
N PHE A 52 4.12 -13.29 13.48
CA PHE A 52 3.66 -12.00 13.02
C PHE A 52 4.41 -10.86 13.72
N VAL A 53 5.07 -10.05 12.91
CA VAL A 53 5.73 -8.82 13.32
C VAL A 53 5.44 -7.72 12.30
N PHE A 54 5.54 -6.48 12.74
CA PHE A 54 5.69 -5.34 11.85
C PHE A 54 7.18 -5.06 11.68
N GLU A 55 7.68 -5.19 10.46
CA GLU A 55 9.07 -4.91 10.12
C GLU A 55 9.17 -3.70 9.20
N HIS A 56 10.12 -2.81 9.47
CA HIS A 56 10.38 -1.67 8.61
C HIS A 56 11.44 -2.00 7.56
N VAL A 57 10.99 -2.34 6.36
CA VAL A 57 11.85 -2.65 5.22
C VAL A 57 11.52 -1.78 4.00
N HIS A 58 12.54 -1.53 3.18
CA HIS A 58 12.41 -0.80 1.92
C HIS A 58 12.47 -1.78 0.74
N ASN A 59 11.47 -1.73 -0.15
CA ASN A 59 11.52 -2.44 -1.42
C ASN A 59 11.64 -1.43 -2.58
N TYR A 60 12.84 -1.32 -3.14
CA TYR A 60 13.14 -0.43 -4.28
C TYR A 60 12.86 -1.07 -5.66
N GLY A 61 12.30 -2.28 -5.67
CA GLY A 61 11.87 -3.00 -6.87
C GLY A 61 10.41 -3.46 -6.77
N ALA A 62 10.03 -4.43 -7.60
CA ALA A 62 8.73 -5.09 -7.55
C ALA A 62 8.74 -6.27 -6.55
N ALA A 63 7.91 -7.28 -6.75
CA ALA A 63 7.92 -8.49 -5.92
C ALA A 63 9.32 -9.14 -5.90
N PHE A 64 9.73 -9.66 -4.74
CA PHE A 64 11.05 -10.29 -4.50
C PHE A 64 12.26 -9.39 -4.81
N GLY A 65 12.08 -8.07 -4.86
CA GLY A 65 13.14 -7.14 -5.23
C GLY A 65 13.53 -7.20 -6.71
N MET A 66 12.69 -7.75 -7.59
CA MET A 66 12.96 -7.74 -9.03
C MET A 66 12.96 -6.32 -9.60
N PHE A 67 13.82 -6.06 -10.59
CA PHE A 67 13.93 -4.77 -11.28
C PHE A 67 14.19 -3.58 -10.33
N GLN A 68 15.12 -3.73 -9.39
CA GLN A 68 15.49 -2.62 -8.49
C GLN A 68 15.92 -1.38 -9.27
N GLY A 69 15.49 -0.21 -8.80
CA GLY A 69 15.81 1.08 -9.42
C GLY A 69 15.02 1.39 -10.71
N GLN A 70 14.13 0.50 -11.15
CA GLN A 70 13.29 0.69 -12.34
C GLN A 70 11.92 1.34 -12.01
N GLY A 71 11.88 2.27 -11.05
CA GLY A 71 10.62 2.91 -10.61
C GLY A 71 9.84 3.56 -11.76
N ASN A 72 10.53 4.23 -12.69
CA ASN A 72 9.90 4.86 -13.85
C ASN A 72 9.24 3.85 -14.79
N PHE A 73 9.84 2.67 -14.98
CA PHE A 73 9.25 1.61 -15.78
C PHE A 73 7.92 1.14 -15.17
N PHE A 74 7.87 0.95 -13.84
CA PHE A 74 6.63 0.54 -13.17
C PHE A 74 5.55 1.61 -13.18
N ILE A 75 5.90 2.90 -13.12
CA ILE A 75 4.93 3.99 -13.29
C ILE A 75 4.27 3.91 -14.67
N ILE A 76 5.05 3.68 -15.73
CA ILE A 76 4.51 3.54 -17.10
C ILE A 76 3.56 2.34 -17.17
N VAL A 77 3.97 1.18 -16.64
CA VAL A 77 3.13 -0.03 -16.61
C VAL A 77 1.81 0.24 -15.89
N ALA A 78 1.85 0.89 -14.72
CA ALA A 78 0.66 1.18 -13.92
C ALA A 78 -0.33 2.16 -14.58
N VAL A 79 0.12 3.00 -15.53
CA VAL A 79 -0.75 3.90 -16.28
C VAL A 79 -1.36 3.22 -17.50
N VAL A 80 -0.63 2.30 -18.12
CA VAL A 80 -1.04 1.64 -19.38
C VAL A 80 -1.98 0.46 -19.15
N VAL A 81 -1.79 -0.28 -18.07
CA VAL A 81 -2.55 -1.50 -17.71
C VAL A 81 -3.68 -1.16 -16.74
#